data_AF-A0AB34FD99-F1
#
_entry.id   AF-A0AB34FD99-F1
#
_cell.length_a   1.000
_cell.length_b   1.000
_cell.length_c   1.000
_cell.angle_alpha   90.00
_cell.angle_beta   90.00
_cell.angle_gamma   90.00
#
_symmetry.space_group_name_H-M   'P 1'
#
loop_
_entity.id
_entity.type
_entity.pdbx_description
1 polymer ?
#
loop_
_entity_poly.entity_id
_entity_poly.type
_entity_poly.pdbx_seq_one_letter_code
_entity_poly.pdbx_strand_id
1 'polypeptide(L)'
;MWALAALRLSWRAGAEEFVLSKAHDDFDITFIGYDKRQLSAAPHPDIVPPVFHHIALGNRRWKYSWQETRQSCLDIHPGWEVHLWTDENAPDLVRERFPELFGIWNNYPKRALGPLRHFGFVAPEAQPTGFSIAFMMAGRRNPFILEILRNLMADNRPWLGMPDPTILLGTGCHFASFMHAAQMNRSSLKILPGPMHSLRGRATTPIFDHFGSSPRHSPEARLLVTLGYRSNLSFPSASVLP
;
A
#
# COMPACT_ATOMS: atom_id res chain seq x y z
N MET A 1 2.28 13.11 10.49
CA MET A 1 1.69 13.74 9.27
C MET A 1 2.67 14.66 8.56
N TRP A 2 3.40 15.54 9.27
CA TRP A 2 4.45 16.41 8.72
C TRP A 2 5.56 15.68 7.94
N ALA A 3 6.10 14.57 8.47
CA ALA A 3 7.19 13.82 7.81
C ALA A 3 6.84 13.29 6.41
N LEU A 4 5.59 12.87 6.17
CA LEU A 4 5.15 12.36 4.86
C LEU A 4 4.88 13.48 3.85
N ALA A 5 4.34 14.61 4.32
CA ALA A 5 4.16 15.81 3.48
C ALA A 5 5.52 16.43 3.11
N ALA A 6 6.44 16.48 4.08
CA ALA A 6 7.82 16.91 3.89
C ALA A 6 8.56 15.97 2.93
N LEU A 7 8.39 14.64 3.01
CA LEU A 7 9.04 13.67 2.13
C LEU A 7 8.80 13.98 0.64
N ARG A 8 7.61 14.48 0.26
CA ARG A 8 7.32 14.81 -1.15
C ARG A 8 8.12 16.03 -1.63
N LEU A 9 8.41 16.97 -0.74
CA LEU A 9 9.19 18.17 -1.03
C LEU A 9 10.69 17.87 -0.90
N SER A 10 11.10 17.18 0.16
CA SER A 10 12.51 16.86 0.45
C SER A 10 13.06 15.75 -0.45
N TRP A 11 12.25 14.80 -0.91
CA TRP A 11 12.70 13.81 -1.89
C TRP A 11 13.03 14.46 -3.23
N ARG A 12 12.37 15.56 -3.62
CA ARG A 12 12.71 16.21 -4.89
C ARG A 12 13.89 17.17 -4.78
N ALA A 13 14.25 17.57 -3.57
CA ALA A 13 15.44 18.38 -3.34
C ALA A 13 16.68 17.50 -3.55
N GLY A 14 17.61 17.93 -4.41
CA GLY A 14 18.82 17.16 -4.75
C GLY A 14 18.57 15.95 -5.64
N ALA A 15 17.41 15.87 -6.31
CA ALA A 15 17.07 14.71 -7.15
C ALA A 15 18.07 14.47 -8.28
N GLU A 16 18.66 15.52 -8.81
CA GLU A 16 19.76 15.49 -9.78
C GLU A 16 20.99 14.71 -9.30
N GLU A 17 21.24 14.63 -7.98
CA GLU A 17 22.41 13.96 -7.41
C GLU A 17 22.18 12.46 -7.13
N PHE A 18 20.93 12.02 -6.99
CA PHE A 18 20.61 10.63 -6.61
C PHE A 18 19.66 9.91 -7.57
N VAL A 19 19.02 10.63 -8.51
CA VAL A 19 18.22 10.02 -9.59
C VAL A 19 19.13 9.83 -10.80
N LEU A 20 19.40 8.57 -11.11
CA LEU A 20 20.21 8.17 -12.24
C LEU A 20 19.71 8.80 -13.55
N SER A 21 20.61 9.47 -14.27
CA SER A 21 20.29 10.13 -15.53
C SER A 21 21.46 10.13 -16.51
N LYS A 22 21.13 10.25 -17.81
CA LYS A 22 22.17 10.40 -18.83
C LYS A 22 22.94 11.72 -18.69
N ALA A 23 22.28 12.79 -18.25
CA ALA A 23 22.88 14.11 -18.16
C ALA A 23 23.89 14.25 -17.01
N HIS A 24 23.65 13.55 -15.89
CA HIS A 24 24.48 13.64 -14.70
C HIS A 24 25.47 12.48 -14.58
N ASP A 25 25.03 11.25 -14.86
CA ASP A 25 25.80 10.02 -14.58
C ASP A 25 26.33 9.33 -15.84
N ASP A 26 26.09 9.92 -17.02
CA ASP A 26 26.36 9.33 -18.33
C ASP A 26 25.68 7.97 -18.56
N PHE A 27 24.65 7.65 -17.77
CA PHE A 27 23.97 6.36 -17.80
C PHE A 27 22.69 6.41 -18.65
N ASP A 28 22.58 5.53 -19.66
CA ASP A 28 21.38 5.42 -20.48
C ASP A 28 20.36 4.45 -19.85
N ILE A 29 19.39 5.02 -19.14
CA ILE A 29 18.32 4.28 -18.44
C ILE A 29 17.38 3.52 -19.37
N THR A 30 17.43 3.73 -20.70
CA THR A 30 16.59 2.97 -21.64
C THR A 30 17.11 1.56 -21.86
N PHE A 31 18.39 1.32 -21.55
CA PHE A 31 19.12 0.09 -21.79
C PHE A 31 19.20 -0.34 -23.27
N ILE A 32 18.72 0.47 -24.22
CA ILE A 32 18.62 0.07 -25.64
C ILE A 32 20.01 -0.15 -26.27
N GLY A 33 21.01 0.61 -25.84
CA GLY A 33 22.37 0.53 -26.37
C GLY A 33 23.28 -0.54 -25.74
N TYR A 34 22.82 -1.24 -24.70
CA TYR A 34 23.64 -2.22 -23.98
C TYR A 34 23.46 -3.62 -24.56
N ASP A 35 24.50 -4.44 -24.53
CA ASP A 35 24.38 -5.84 -24.91
C ASP A 35 23.48 -6.56 -23.89
N LYS A 36 22.45 -7.24 -24.38
CA LYS A 36 21.52 -8.05 -23.57
C LYS A 36 22.24 -9.14 -22.76
N ARG A 37 23.45 -9.54 -23.16
CA ARG A 37 24.28 -10.55 -22.47
C ARG A 37 25.43 -9.95 -21.68
N GLN A 38 25.49 -8.62 -21.52
CA GLN A 38 26.48 -7.99 -20.67
C GLN A 38 26.20 -8.38 -19.20
N LEU A 39 27.17 -9.07 -18.58
CA LEU A 39 27.05 -9.57 -17.20
C LEU A 39 27.85 -8.75 -16.17
N SER A 40 28.66 -7.80 -16.63
CA SER A 40 29.48 -6.93 -15.79
C SER A 40 29.18 -5.46 -16.05
N ALA A 41 29.58 -4.61 -15.11
CA ALA A 41 29.50 -3.16 -15.17
C ALA A 41 30.57 -2.53 -16.11
N ALA A 42 31.29 -3.35 -16.89
CA ALA A 42 32.37 -2.89 -17.76
C ALA A 42 31.93 -1.68 -18.62
N PRO A 43 32.78 -0.64 -18.71
CA PRO A 43 34.18 -0.59 -18.26
C PRO A 43 34.39 -0.29 -16.76
N HIS A 44 33.32 -0.13 -15.97
CA HIS A 44 33.39 0.11 -14.53
C HIS A 44 33.60 -1.18 -13.73
N PRO A 45 34.11 -1.11 -12.49
CA PRO A 45 34.23 -2.28 -11.63
C PRO A 45 32.86 -2.78 -11.15
N ASP A 46 32.75 -4.10 -10.97
CA ASP A 46 31.58 -4.76 -10.39
C ASP A 46 31.54 -4.55 -8.87
N ILE A 47 30.79 -3.54 -8.42
CA ILE A 47 30.64 -3.22 -6.98
C ILE A 47 29.58 -4.13 -6.34
N VAL A 48 28.56 -4.53 -7.10
CA VAL A 48 27.48 -5.41 -6.62
C VAL A 48 27.79 -6.85 -7.04
N PRO A 49 27.84 -7.81 -6.10
CA PRO A 49 28.13 -9.20 -6.43
C PRO A 49 26.98 -9.84 -7.25
N PRO A 50 27.30 -10.78 -8.16
CA PRO A 50 26.31 -11.41 -9.05
C PRO A 50 25.52 -12.50 -8.31
N VAL A 51 24.74 -12.12 -7.29
CA VAL A 51 23.96 -13.03 -6.44
C VAL A 51 22.50 -12.62 -6.40
N PHE A 52 21.61 -13.54 -6.75
CA PHE A 52 20.17 -13.37 -6.58
C PHE A 52 19.67 -13.97 -5.26
N HIS A 53 18.95 -13.17 -4.48
CA HIS A 53 18.18 -13.65 -3.33
C HIS A 53 16.69 -13.56 -3.64
N HIS A 54 16.05 -14.71 -3.85
CA HIS A 54 14.60 -14.82 -4.00
C HIS A 54 13.97 -15.31 -2.71
N ILE A 55 12.78 -14.81 -2.35
CA ILE A 55 12.09 -15.14 -1.09
C ILE A 55 10.71 -15.76 -1.39
N ALA A 56 10.42 -16.85 -0.69
CA ALA A 56 9.39 -17.84 -0.99
C ALA A 56 8.65 -18.32 0.26
N LEU A 57 8.17 -17.39 1.09
CA LEU A 57 7.61 -17.72 2.41
C LEU A 57 6.11 -17.99 2.36
N GLY A 58 5.66 -18.80 3.32
CA GLY A 58 4.30 -19.26 3.49
C GLY A 58 4.03 -20.52 2.68
N ASN A 59 3.67 -21.61 3.36
CA ASN A 59 3.27 -22.93 2.84
C ASN A 59 2.14 -22.85 1.78
N ARG A 60 2.48 -22.39 0.59
CA ARG A 60 1.61 -22.21 -0.57
C ARG A 60 2.38 -22.72 -1.78
N ARG A 61 1.74 -23.58 -2.58
CA ARG A 61 2.27 -23.93 -3.89
C ARG A 61 2.43 -22.66 -4.70
N TRP A 62 3.66 -22.39 -5.13
CA TRP A 62 3.98 -21.27 -5.99
C TRP A 62 3.13 -21.32 -7.25
N LYS A 63 2.60 -20.16 -7.66
CA LYS A 63 1.93 -20.05 -8.95
C LYS A 63 2.94 -20.33 -10.05
N TYR A 64 2.54 -21.11 -11.04
CA TYR A 64 3.38 -21.46 -12.19
C TYR A 64 3.96 -20.20 -12.88
N SER A 65 3.16 -19.14 -13.05
CA SER A 65 3.62 -17.89 -13.65
C SER A 65 4.74 -17.18 -12.87
N TRP A 66 4.85 -17.39 -11.56
CA TRP A 66 5.97 -16.86 -10.75
C TRP A 66 7.25 -17.63 -11.02
N GLN A 67 7.15 -18.93 -11.25
CA GLN A 67 8.28 -19.77 -11.62
C GLN A 67 8.79 -19.36 -12.99
N GLU A 68 7.90 -19.17 -13.97
CA GLU A 68 8.27 -18.69 -15.31
C GLU A 68 8.93 -17.31 -15.28
N THR A 69 8.36 -16.37 -14.51
CA THR A 69 8.93 -15.01 -14.37
C THR A 69 10.32 -15.05 -13.71
N ARG A 70 10.50 -15.90 -12.70
CA ARG A 70 11.81 -16.08 -12.08
C ARG A 70 12.79 -16.69 -13.08
N GLN A 71 12.38 -17.73 -13.80
CA GLN A 71 13.25 -18.44 -14.74
C GLN A 71 13.72 -17.52 -15.87
N SER A 72 12.83 -16.69 -16.43
CA SER A 72 13.20 -15.76 -17.50
C SER A 72 14.27 -14.74 -17.08
N CYS A 73 14.32 -14.37 -15.79
CA CYS A 73 15.40 -13.56 -15.24
C CYS A 73 16.70 -14.35 -15.13
N LEU A 74 16.67 -15.59 -14.63
CA LEU A 74 17.87 -16.42 -14.50
C LEU A 74 18.48 -16.77 -15.86
N ASP A 75 17.65 -17.00 -16.88
CA ASP A 75 18.11 -17.40 -18.22
C ASP A 75 19.01 -16.35 -18.87
N ILE A 76 18.82 -15.07 -18.53
CA ILE A 76 19.64 -13.96 -19.06
C ILE A 76 20.82 -13.58 -18.15
N HIS A 77 20.99 -14.23 -17.00
CA HIS A 77 22.10 -13.99 -16.05
C HIS A 77 22.84 -15.30 -15.72
N PRO A 78 23.44 -15.98 -16.72
CA PRO A 78 24.16 -17.22 -16.47
C PRO A 78 25.38 -16.98 -15.57
N GLY A 79 25.67 -17.96 -14.70
CA GLY A 79 26.83 -17.91 -13.79
C GLY A 79 26.61 -17.11 -12.50
N TRP A 80 25.48 -16.41 -12.35
CA TRP A 80 25.11 -15.75 -11.10
C TRP A 80 24.70 -16.78 -10.05
N GLU A 81 25.12 -16.59 -8.80
CA GLU A 81 24.69 -17.42 -7.67
C GLU A 81 23.21 -17.14 -7.36
N VAL A 82 22.45 -18.17 -6.99
CA VAL A 82 21.01 -18.03 -6.74
C VAL A 82 20.60 -18.70 -5.44
N HIS A 83 20.14 -17.89 -4.49
CA HIS A 83 19.48 -18.36 -3.28
C HIS A 83 17.96 -18.27 -3.41
N LEU A 84 17.27 -19.32 -2.97
CA LEU A 84 15.83 -19.33 -2.76
C LEU A 84 15.54 -19.54 -1.29
N TRP A 85 15.10 -18.48 -0.61
CA TRP A 85 14.78 -18.48 0.80
C TRP A 85 13.33 -18.91 1.03
N THR A 86 13.13 -20.08 1.61
CA THR A 86 11.83 -20.69 1.90
C THR A 86 11.58 -20.74 3.41
N ASP A 87 10.40 -21.21 3.82
CA ASP A 87 10.10 -21.41 5.24
C ASP A 87 11.09 -22.41 5.89
N GLU A 88 11.70 -23.30 5.10
CA GLU A 88 12.63 -24.32 5.58
C GLU A 88 14.05 -23.79 5.83
N ASN A 89 14.57 -22.86 5.03
CA ASN A 89 15.98 -22.43 5.12
C ASN A 89 16.18 -20.96 5.54
N ALA A 90 15.17 -20.10 5.40
CA ALA A 90 15.26 -18.70 5.80
C ALA A 90 15.45 -18.52 7.32
N PRO A 91 14.81 -19.32 8.20
CA PRO A 91 15.08 -19.23 9.64
C PRO A 91 16.54 -19.50 9.99
N ASP A 92 17.20 -20.41 9.28
CA ASP A 92 18.60 -20.76 9.53
C ASP A 92 19.54 -19.63 9.14
N LEU A 93 19.31 -19.00 7.97
CA LEU A 93 20.03 -17.79 7.58
C LEU A 93 19.93 -16.71 8.66
N VAL A 94 18.71 -16.43 9.13
CA VAL A 94 18.49 -15.36 10.12
C VAL A 94 19.17 -15.73 11.44
N ARG A 95 19.07 -16.99 11.89
CA ARG A 95 19.72 -17.44 13.13
C ARG A 95 21.24 -17.30 13.07
N GLU A 96 21.84 -17.68 11.96
CA GLU A 96 23.29 -17.74 11.81
C GLU A 96 23.91 -16.37 11.51
N ARG A 97 23.24 -15.56 10.70
CA ARG A 97 23.79 -14.28 10.20
C ARG A 97 23.31 -13.06 10.98
N PHE A 98 22.14 -13.16 11.61
CA PHE A 98 21.47 -12.06 12.33
C PHE A 98 20.83 -12.57 13.63
N PRO A 99 21.59 -13.20 14.54
CA PRO A 99 21.06 -13.85 15.74
C PRO A 99 20.23 -12.89 16.62
N GLU A 100 20.55 -11.60 16.63
CA GLU A 100 19.81 -10.54 17.32
C GLU A 100 18.39 -10.34 16.76
N LEU A 101 18.18 -10.63 15.47
CA LEU A 101 16.89 -10.55 14.81
C LEU A 101 16.12 -11.87 14.86
N PHE A 102 16.76 -12.99 15.21
CA PHE A 102 16.14 -14.31 15.18
C PHE A 102 14.91 -14.42 16.11
N GLY A 103 14.99 -13.79 17.27
CA GLY A 103 13.85 -13.67 18.19
C GLY A 103 12.68 -12.90 17.57
N ILE A 104 12.97 -11.83 16.81
CA ILE A 104 11.95 -11.02 16.12
C ILE A 104 11.37 -11.79 14.93
N TRP A 105 12.20 -12.49 14.17
CA TRP A 105 11.79 -13.31 13.04
C TRP A 105 10.80 -14.40 13.44
N ASN A 106 11.10 -15.17 14.49
CA ASN A 106 10.22 -16.24 14.98
C ASN A 106 8.94 -15.71 15.64
N ASN A 107 9.02 -14.54 16.25
CA ASN A 107 7.92 -13.98 17.03
C ASN A 107 7.23 -12.82 16.32
N TYR A 108 7.45 -12.61 15.00
CA TYR A 108 6.83 -11.51 14.26
C TYR A 108 5.30 -11.70 14.28
N PRO A 109 4.58 -11.03 15.19
CA PRO A 109 3.32 -11.57 15.63
C PRO A 109 2.21 -11.02 14.75
N LYS A 110 1.60 -11.89 13.95
CA LYS A 110 0.22 -11.68 13.49
C LYS A 110 -0.69 -12.00 14.68
N ARG A 111 -1.37 -10.99 15.21
CA ARG A 111 -2.29 -11.17 16.34
C ARG A 111 -3.67 -11.56 15.82
N ALA A 112 -4.27 -12.58 16.44
CA ALA A 112 -5.64 -12.98 16.13
C ALA A 112 -6.62 -11.84 16.43
N LEU A 113 -7.74 -11.80 15.69
CA LEU A 113 -8.79 -10.77 15.84
C LEU A 113 -9.63 -10.89 17.11
N GLY A 114 -9.36 -11.90 17.95
CA GLY A 114 -10.11 -12.19 19.17
C GLY A 114 -10.40 -10.95 20.02
N PRO A 115 -9.39 -10.13 20.37
CA PRO A 115 -9.60 -8.93 21.16
C PRO A 115 -10.55 -7.91 20.51
N LEU A 116 -10.61 -7.81 19.18
CA LEU A 116 -11.49 -6.85 18.50
C LEU A 116 -12.97 -7.25 18.53
N ARG A 117 -13.30 -8.50 18.91
CA ARG A 117 -14.66 -9.03 18.90
C ARG A 117 -15.59 -8.42 19.96
N HIS A 118 -15.05 -7.69 20.95
CA HIS A 118 -15.87 -7.02 21.96
C HIS A 118 -16.41 -5.66 21.49
N PHE A 119 -16.01 -5.19 20.30
CA PHE A 119 -16.53 -3.97 19.70
C PHE A 119 -17.65 -4.26 18.70
N GLY A 120 -18.65 -3.38 18.64
CA GLY A 120 -19.78 -3.52 17.71
C GLY A 120 -19.41 -3.32 16.24
N PHE A 121 -18.42 -2.47 15.97
CA PHE A 121 -17.81 -2.25 14.66
C PHE A 121 -16.34 -1.83 14.80
N VAL A 122 -15.48 -2.38 13.94
CA VAL A 122 -14.06 -2.01 13.85
C VAL A 122 -13.63 -1.94 12.38
N ALA A 123 -12.95 -0.86 11.99
CA ALA A 123 -12.27 -0.76 10.70
C ALA A 123 -10.92 -0.04 10.85
N PRO A 124 -9.94 -0.21 9.96
CA PRO A 124 -8.68 0.50 10.04
C PRO A 124 -8.76 1.89 9.42
N GLU A 125 -7.96 2.82 9.91
CA GLU A 125 -7.82 4.15 9.30
C GLU A 125 -7.42 4.05 7.81
N ALA A 126 -8.03 4.90 6.97
CA ALA A 126 -7.62 5.14 5.60
C ALA A 126 -6.91 6.49 5.50
N GLN A 127 -5.88 6.56 4.66
CA GLN A 127 -5.23 7.84 4.32
C GLN A 127 -5.92 8.48 3.10
N PRO A 128 -6.06 9.83 3.05
CA PRO A 128 -5.62 10.81 4.04
C PRO A 128 -6.56 10.98 5.25
N THR A 129 -7.84 10.64 5.13
CA THR A 129 -8.85 10.78 6.19
C THR A 129 -9.90 9.69 6.06
N GLY A 130 -10.41 9.18 7.19
CA GLY A 130 -11.52 8.22 7.24
C GLY A 130 -11.07 6.80 7.58
N PHE A 131 -11.85 5.81 7.18
CA PHE A 131 -11.54 4.39 7.38
C PHE A 131 -11.60 3.59 6.08
N SER A 132 -10.86 2.49 6.05
CA SER A 132 -10.79 1.60 4.89
C SER A 132 -11.89 0.54 4.96
N ILE A 133 -12.71 0.44 3.92
CA ILE A 133 -13.68 -0.65 3.76
C ILE A 133 -13.02 -1.97 3.35
N ALA A 134 -11.72 -1.98 3.03
CA ALA A 134 -10.97 -3.20 2.70
C ALA A 134 -10.91 -4.19 3.86
N PHE A 135 -11.13 -3.70 5.08
CA PHE A 135 -11.33 -4.55 6.25
C PHE A 135 -12.38 -3.93 7.18
N MET A 136 -13.41 -4.70 7.52
CA MET A 136 -14.41 -4.31 8.51
C MET A 136 -14.79 -5.52 9.36
N MET A 137 -14.87 -5.33 10.67
CA MET A 137 -15.52 -6.25 11.61
C MET A 137 -16.80 -5.61 12.10
N ALA A 138 -17.89 -6.37 12.13
CA ALA A 138 -19.15 -5.89 12.66
C ALA A 138 -19.89 -7.03 13.38
N GLY A 139 -20.61 -6.67 14.44
CA GLY A 139 -21.56 -7.57 15.07
C GLY A 139 -22.67 -8.00 14.10
N ARG A 140 -23.30 -9.15 14.39
CA ARG A 140 -24.45 -9.62 13.60
C ARG A 140 -25.57 -8.56 13.63
N ARG A 141 -26.15 -8.25 12.46
CA ARG A 141 -27.21 -7.22 12.29
C ARG A 141 -26.77 -5.82 12.76
N ASN A 142 -25.50 -5.47 12.58
CA ASN A 142 -24.99 -4.15 12.95
C ASN A 142 -25.78 -3.04 12.21
N PRO A 143 -26.36 -2.06 12.93
CA PRO A 143 -27.23 -1.04 12.33
C PRO A 143 -26.47 -0.09 11.39
N PHE A 144 -25.20 0.22 11.70
CA PHE A 144 -24.36 1.06 10.85
C PHE A 144 -24.04 0.39 9.50
N ILE A 145 -23.76 -0.92 9.50
CA ILE A 145 -23.61 -1.68 8.25
C ILE A 145 -24.91 -1.68 7.44
N LEU A 146 -26.06 -1.88 8.08
CA LEU A 146 -27.36 -1.82 7.40
C LEU A 146 -27.64 -0.43 6.82
N GLU A 147 -27.23 0.63 7.50
CA GLU A 147 -27.38 2.00 7.02
C GLU A 147 -26.49 2.27 5.80
N ILE A 148 -25.22 1.83 5.82
CA ILE A 148 -24.34 1.86 4.65
C ILE A 148 -25.05 1.15 3.47
N LEU A 149 -25.51 -0.09 3.66
CA LEU A 149 -26.17 -0.87 2.60
C LEU A 149 -27.44 -0.21 2.04
N ARG A 150 -28.28 0.39 2.90
CA ARG A 150 -29.49 1.09 2.47
C ARG A 150 -29.17 2.33 1.64
N ASN A 151 -28.18 3.10 2.05
CA ASN A 151 -27.76 4.30 1.33
C ASN A 151 -27.05 3.95 0.03
N LEU A 152 -26.28 2.84 -0.02
CA LEU A 152 -25.74 2.29 -1.26
C LEU A 152 -26.83 1.99 -2.30
N MET A 153 -27.95 1.41 -1.85
CA MET A 153 -29.07 1.07 -2.73
C MET A 153 -29.88 2.30 -3.17
N ALA A 154 -29.96 3.33 -2.34
CA ALA A 154 -30.68 4.58 -2.64
C ALA A 154 -29.90 5.49 -3.62
N ASP A 155 -28.56 5.39 -3.63
CA ASP A 155 -27.67 6.23 -4.43
C ASP A 155 -27.23 5.60 -5.76
N ASN A 156 -28.00 4.62 -6.27
CA ASN A 156 -27.77 3.99 -7.58
C ASN A 156 -28.13 4.93 -8.76
N ARG A 157 -27.60 6.16 -8.76
CA ARG A 157 -27.70 7.13 -9.84
C ARG A 157 -26.43 7.03 -10.70
N PRO A 158 -26.54 6.96 -12.04
CA PRO A 158 -25.37 7.04 -12.90
C PRO A 158 -24.78 8.45 -12.81
N TRP A 159 -23.72 8.62 -12.02
CA TRP A 159 -22.99 9.87 -11.91
C TRP A 159 -22.23 10.15 -13.22
N LEU A 160 -22.90 10.83 -14.17
CA LEU A 160 -22.30 11.50 -15.34
C LEU A 160 -21.28 10.67 -16.17
N GLY A 161 -21.37 9.33 -16.16
CA GLY A 161 -20.50 8.46 -16.95
C GLY A 161 -19.02 8.41 -16.52
N MET A 162 -18.66 8.91 -15.33
CA MET A 162 -17.29 8.86 -14.81
C MET A 162 -17.11 7.71 -13.79
N PRO A 163 -16.20 6.74 -14.00
CA PRO A 163 -16.05 5.56 -13.13
C PRO A 163 -15.58 5.91 -11.70
N ASP A 164 -14.68 6.86 -11.56
CA ASP A 164 -13.96 7.13 -10.30
C ASP A 164 -14.77 7.90 -9.24
N PRO A 165 -15.58 8.93 -9.56
CA PRO A 165 -16.45 9.58 -8.58
C PRO A 165 -17.52 8.62 -8.06
N THR A 166 -18.02 7.72 -8.92
CA THR A 166 -19.02 6.70 -8.55
C THR A 166 -18.44 5.70 -7.55
N ILE A 167 -17.19 5.28 -7.72
CA ILE A 167 -16.50 4.39 -6.78
C ILE A 167 -16.11 5.14 -5.50
N LEU A 168 -15.62 6.38 -5.61
CA LEU A 168 -15.13 7.14 -4.46
C LEU A 168 -16.26 7.63 -3.54
N LEU A 169 -17.31 8.22 -4.14
CA LEU A 169 -18.44 8.84 -3.43
C LEU A 169 -19.65 7.91 -3.30
N GLY A 170 -19.76 6.89 -4.15
CA GLY A 170 -20.91 5.98 -4.15
C GLY A 170 -20.68 4.68 -3.40
N THR A 171 -19.46 4.10 -3.38
CA THR A 171 -19.24 2.75 -2.78
C THR A 171 -17.93 2.56 -2.02
N GLY A 172 -17.08 3.59 -1.95
CA GLY A 172 -15.70 3.52 -1.45
C GLY A 172 -15.50 3.95 0.01
N CYS A 173 -14.23 4.02 0.41
CA CYS A 173 -13.83 4.46 1.75
C CYS A 173 -14.36 5.86 2.12
N HIS A 174 -14.49 6.78 1.15
CA HIS A 174 -14.98 8.13 1.41
C HIS A 174 -16.48 8.13 1.72
N PHE A 175 -17.29 7.41 0.93
CA PHE A 175 -18.71 7.22 1.22
C PHE A 175 -18.94 6.65 2.63
N ALA A 176 -18.29 5.54 2.95
CA ALA A 176 -18.46 4.89 4.25
C ALA A 176 -17.97 5.79 5.40
N SER A 177 -16.91 6.56 5.18
CA SER A 177 -16.38 7.54 6.14
C SER A 177 -17.31 8.74 6.33
N PHE A 178 -17.98 9.20 5.27
CA PHE A 178 -19.02 10.23 5.36
C PHE A 178 -20.20 9.74 6.20
N MET A 179 -20.69 8.53 5.95
CA MET A 179 -21.75 7.90 6.74
C MET A 179 -21.36 7.75 8.21
N HIS A 180 -20.10 7.39 8.50
CA HIS A 180 -19.57 7.33 9.87
C HIS A 180 -19.53 8.70 10.54
N ALA A 181 -19.07 9.72 9.82
CA ALA A 181 -18.99 11.09 10.33
C ALA A 181 -20.37 11.69 10.59
N ALA A 182 -21.40 11.27 9.83
CA ALA A 182 -22.79 11.70 10.00
C ALA A 182 -23.50 11.08 11.21
N GLN A 183 -22.94 10.05 11.85
CA GLN A 183 -23.55 9.43 13.03
C GLN A 183 -23.51 10.37 14.24
N MET A 184 -24.67 10.64 14.86
CA MET A 184 -24.76 11.43 16.09
C MET A 184 -23.99 10.77 17.25
N ASN A 185 -23.95 9.43 17.30
CA ASN A 185 -23.19 8.68 18.29
C ASN A 185 -22.34 7.60 17.60
N ARG A 186 -21.03 7.83 17.56
CA ARG A 186 -20.02 6.92 16.96
C ARG A 186 -19.17 6.18 17.98
N SER A 187 -19.51 6.25 19.27
CA SER A 187 -18.70 5.66 20.35
C SER A 187 -18.43 4.17 20.18
N SER A 188 -19.34 3.43 19.54
CA SER A 188 -19.23 1.99 19.25
C SER A 188 -18.62 1.66 17.89
N LEU A 189 -18.39 2.67 17.03
CA LEU A 189 -17.85 2.53 15.67
C LEU A 189 -16.36 2.83 15.66
N LYS A 190 -15.56 1.85 16.10
CA LYS A 190 -14.14 2.05 16.37
C LYS A 190 -13.31 2.04 15.09
N ILE A 191 -12.35 2.97 15.01
CA ILE A 191 -11.34 2.99 13.95
C ILE A 191 -9.99 2.64 14.57
N LEU A 192 -9.29 1.64 14.01
CA LEU A 192 -7.92 1.32 14.43
C LEU A 192 -6.99 2.44 13.93
N PRO A 193 -6.22 3.07 14.84
CA PRO A 193 -5.44 4.24 14.49
C PRO A 193 -4.20 3.88 13.66
N GLY A 194 -3.84 4.80 12.78
CA GLY A 194 -2.55 4.87 12.13
C GLY A 194 -1.43 5.35 13.04
N PRO A 195 -0.16 5.22 12.59
CA PRO A 195 0.23 4.56 11.34
C PRO A 195 0.22 3.02 11.43
N MET A 196 0.06 2.46 12.63
CA MET A 196 0.23 1.04 12.92
C MET A 196 -0.78 0.12 12.21
N HIS A 197 -2.01 0.59 12.03
CA HIS A 197 -3.09 -0.20 11.42
C HIS A 197 -3.65 0.41 10.14
N SER A 198 -3.11 1.53 9.66
CA SER A 198 -3.60 2.18 8.45
C SER A 198 -3.39 1.27 7.23
N LEU A 199 -4.43 1.12 6.41
CA LEU A 199 -4.32 0.39 5.15
C LEU A 199 -4.08 1.36 4.00
N ARG A 200 -2.88 1.33 3.42
CA ARG A 200 -2.51 2.07 2.21
C ARG A 200 -1.78 1.18 1.22
N GLY A 201 -2.45 0.79 0.13
CA GLY A 201 -1.82 -0.05 -0.87
C GLY A 201 -1.33 -1.37 -0.27
N ARG A 202 -0.08 -1.75 -0.59
CA ARG A 202 0.57 -2.87 0.09
C ARG A 202 1.03 -2.41 1.47
N ALA A 203 0.51 -3.03 2.53
CA ALA A 203 0.81 -2.71 3.91
C ALA A 203 0.87 -3.97 4.78
N THR A 204 1.82 -4.01 5.72
CA THR A 204 1.89 -5.04 6.76
C THR A 204 1.59 -4.37 8.09
N THR A 205 0.63 -4.93 8.83
CA THR A 205 0.21 -4.47 10.16
C THR A 205 0.37 -5.63 11.16
N PRO A 206 0.33 -5.37 12.48
CA PRO A 206 0.34 -6.44 13.48
C PRO A 206 -0.84 -7.43 13.40
N ILE A 207 -1.82 -7.16 12.54
CA ILE A 207 -3.06 -7.95 12.41
C ILE A 207 -3.20 -8.58 11.00
N PHE A 208 -2.77 -7.87 9.96
CA PHE A 208 -2.96 -8.26 8.55
C PHE A 208 -1.76 -7.92 7.67
N ASP A 209 -1.54 -8.75 6.65
CA ASP A 209 -0.92 -8.33 5.41
C ASP A 209 -2.02 -7.91 4.43
N HIS A 210 -1.96 -6.67 3.96
CA HIS A 210 -2.82 -6.16 2.92
C HIS A 210 -1.97 -6.05 1.65
N PHE A 211 -2.25 -6.88 0.65
CA PHE A 211 -1.46 -6.94 -0.59
C PHE A 211 -1.74 -5.75 -1.54
N GLY A 212 -2.76 -4.94 -1.22
CA GLY A 212 -3.25 -3.85 -2.07
C GLY A 212 -4.18 -4.36 -3.17
N SER A 213 -5.36 -3.75 -3.31
CA SER A 213 -6.12 -3.77 -4.55
C SER A 213 -5.79 -2.49 -5.33
N SER A 214 -5.43 -2.63 -6.60
CA SER A 214 -5.30 -1.48 -7.52
C SER A 214 -6.68 -1.25 -8.14
N PRO A 215 -7.20 0.00 -8.07
CA PRO A 215 -7.22 0.80 -9.28
C PRO A 215 -6.57 2.16 -8.98
N ARG A 216 -5.24 2.22 -9.05
CA ARG A 216 -4.48 3.49 -8.98
C ARG A 216 -3.85 3.90 -10.30
N HIS A 217 -4.56 3.63 -11.41
CA HIS A 217 -4.07 3.93 -12.76
C HIS A 217 -5.10 4.62 -13.68
N SER A 218 -6.02 5.42 -13.16
CA SER A 218 -6.77 6.39 -13.99
C SER A 218 -6.20 7.81 -13.79
N PRO A 219 -6.09 8.61 -14.86
CA PRO A 219 -5.75 10.03 -14.78
C PRO A 219 -6.73 10.85 -13.92
N GLU A 220 -8.01 10.48 -13.86
CA GLU A 220 -9.03 11.23 -13.12
C GLU A 220 -8.92 11.08 -11.59
N ALA A 221 -8.51 9.91 -11.08
CA ALA A 221 -8.21 9.72 -9.66
C ALA A 221 -7.05 10.62 -9.17
N ARG A 222 -6.11 11.00 -10.05
CA ARG A 222 -5.06 11.98 -9.72
C ARG A 222 -5.64 13.39 -9.58
N LEU A 223 -6.65 13.75 -10.38
CA LEU A 223 -7.29 15.06 -10.32
C LEU A 223 -8.09 15.26 -9.03
N LEU A 224 -8.82 14.25 -8.55
CA LEU A 224 -9.57 14.30 -7.28
C LEU A 224 -8.66 14.39 -6.05
N VAL A 225 -7.53 13.68 -6.03
CA VAL A 225 -6.50 13.82 -4.99
C VAL A 225 -5.86 15.21 -5.04
N THR A 226 -5.76 15.81 -6.22
CA THR A 226 -5.23 17.17 -6.42
C THR A 226 -6.25 18.24 -6.00
N LEU A 227 -7.55 18.01 -6.22
CA LEU A 227 -8.64 18.89 -5.80
C LEU A 227 -8.88 18.86 -4.28
N GLY A 228 -8.81 17.69 -3.65
CA GLY A 228 -8.85 17.57 -2.19
C GLY A 228 -7.65 18.22 -1.48
N TYR A 229 -6.55 18.45 -2.21
CA TYR A 229 -5.40 19.24 -1.76
C TYR A 229 -5.63 20.77 -1.88
N ARG A 230 -6.68 21.20 -2.61
CA ARG A 230 -7.00 22.63 -2.82
C ARG A 230 -8.12 23.15 -1.92
N SER A 231 -8.95 22.29 -1.32
CA SER A 231 -9.99 22.70 -0.36
C SER A 231 -9.46 22.80 1.08
N ASN A 232 -8.39 23.57 1.27
CA ASN A 232 -8.31 24.52 2.37
C ASN A 232 -8.76 25.86 1.78
N LEU A 233 -10.07 26.04 1.59
CA LEU A 233 -10.62 27.36 1.32
C LEU A 233 -11.17 27.90 2.63
N SER A 234 -10.42 28.88 3.12
CA SER A 234 -10.71 29.88 4.13
C SER A 234 -12.20 30.13 4.36
N PHE A 235 -12.60 30.15 5.63
CA PHE A 235 -13.80 30.84 6.11
C PHE A 235 -13.74 32.33 5.76
N PRO A 236 -14.84 32.92 5.29
CA PRO A 236 -15.18 34.31 5.59
C PRO A 236 -16.31 34.35 6.62
N SER A 237 -16.19 35.36 7.47
CA SER A 237 -17.02 35.73 8.61
C SER A 237 -18.51 35.87 8.30
N ALA A 238 -19.33 35.67 9.33
CA ALA A 238 -20.77 35.94 9.34
C ALA A 238 -21.10 37.37 8.87
N SER A 239 -22.20 37.56 8.12
CA SER A 239 -23.46 38.11 8.65
C SER A 239 -24.49 38.54 7.57
N VAL A 240 -25.76 38.39 7.98
CA VAL A 240 -27.01 39.09 7.59
C VAL A 240 -27.68 38.76 6.24
N LEU A 241 -28.87 38.14 6.39
CA LEU A 241 -30.00 38.05 5.46
C LEU A 241 -30.56 39.43 5.11
N PRO A 242 -31.25 39.56 3.97
CA PRO A 242 -32.70 39.74 4.08
C PRO A 242 -33.49 38.57 3.49
#